data_AF-A0A520IAI2-F1
#
_entry.id   AF-A0A520IAI2-F1
#
_cell.length_a   1.000
_cell.length_b   1.000
_cell.length_c   1.000
_cell.angle_alpha   90.00
_cell.angle_beta   90.00
_cell.angle_gamma   90.00
#
_symmetry.space_group_name_H-M   'P 1'
#
loop_
_entity.id
_entity.type
_entity.pdbx_description
1 polymer ?
#
loop_
_entity_poly.entity_id
_entity_poly.type
_entity_poly.pdbx_seq_one_letter_code
_entity_poly.pdbx_strand_id
1 'polypeptide(L)'
;MAQEIADYLEKQGNPPQPKIPVNLLKNITGLPSLRISQVTNFWLKPIGHARGHVSPDRKFNEERDRLHFAKRRPKNIAVGDILIAFAVGSGKVISVYKMMTLPHYAPAEERWPWYVTGKNMTQAYGHDWWANDLDIYRLQDAFEKKHLETNIKPRGVQSFDGFKWGLDRMQITPNFGNFILEMVDQKSKK
;
A
#
# COMPACT_ATOMS: atom_id res chain seq x y z
N MET A 1 -30.09 -14.67 -10.20
CA MET A 1 -29.33 -13.66 -10.97
C MET A 1 -30.10 -13.10 -12.17
N ALA A 2 -30.48 -13.89 -13.18
CA ALA A 2 -31.28 -13.36 -14.31
C ALA A 2 -32.72 -12.95 -13.90
N GLN A 3 -33.35 -13.71 -13.01
CA GLN A 3 -34.72 -13.44 -12.53
C GLN A 3 -34.82 -12.20 -11.63
N GLU A 4 -33.83 -11.97 -10.76
CA GLU A 4 -33.80 -10.80 -9.86
C GLU A 4 -33.64 -9.48 -10.60
N ILE A 5 -32.95 -9.51 -11.75
CA ILE A 5 -32.79 -8.34 -12.62
C ILE A 5 -34.12 -8.01 -13.32
N ALA A 6 -34.88 -9.02 -13.75
CA ALA A 6 -36.19 -8.82 -14.36
C ALA A 6 -37.19 -8.21 -13.38
N ASP A 7 -37.26 -8.75 -12.15
CA ASP A 7 -38.16 -8.25 -11.09
C ASP A 7 -37.81 -6.82 -10.65
N TYR A 8 -36.52 -6.44 -10.72
CA TYR A 8 -36.07 -5.08 -10.42
C TYR A 8 -36.51 -4.07 -11.48
N LEU A 9 -36.48 -4.46 -12.76
CA LEU A 9 -36.85 -3.58 -13.88
C LEU A 9 -38.36 -3.36 -13.98
N GLU A 10 -39.18 -4.36 -13.64
CA GLU A 10 -40.65 -4.21 -13.61
C GLU A 10 -41.11 -3.24 -12.51
N LYS A 11 -40.44 -3.22 -11.34
CA LYS A 11 -40.84 -2.38 -10.20
C LYS A 11 -40.54 -0.90 -10.35
N GLN A 12 -39.52 -0.53 -11.13
CA GLN A 12 -39.03 0.86 -11.18
C GLN A 12 -39.64 1.69 -12.32
N GLY A 13 -40.37 1.05 -13.24
CA GLY A 13 -40.84 1.70 -14.47
C GLY A 13 -39.68 2.16 -15.36
N ASN A 14 -39.97 2.46 -16.63
CA ASN A 14 -38.93 2.97 -17.53
C ASN A 14 -38.54 4.39 -17.11
N PRO A 15 -37.26 4.68 -16.83
CA PRO A 15 -36.84 6.03 -16.51
C PRO A 15 -37.16 6.97 -17.68
N PRO A 16 -37.59 8.21 -17.41
CA PRO A 16 -37.89 9.15 -18.48
C PRO A 16 -36.65 9.36 -19.34
N GLN A 17 -36.82 9.29 -20.66
CA GLN A 17 -35.70 9.46 -21.58
C GLN A 17 -35.02 10.82 -21.31
N PRO A 18 -33.69 10.84 -21.21
CA PRO A 18 -32.97 12.07 -20.90
C PRO A 18 -33.26 13.13 -21.97
N LYS A 19 -33.67 14.32 -21.53
CA LYS A 19 -34.03 15.47 -22.41
C LYS A 19 -32.88 15.97 -23.28
N ILE A 20 -31.66 15.47 -23.07
CA ILE A 20 -30.48 15.77 -23.86
C ILE A 20 -29.87 14.44 -24.31
N PRO A 21 -29.72 14.19 -25.62
CA PRO A 21 -29.00 13.02 -26.10
C PRO A 21 -27.51 13.16 -25.73
N VAL A 22 -27.09 12.49 -24.65
CA VAL A 22 -25.69 12.47 -24.24
C VAL A 22 -24.91 11.56 -25.17
N ASN A 23 -24.21 12.15 -26.14
CA ASN A 23 -23.31 11.42 -27.01
C ASN A 23 -21.93 11.31 -26.33
N LEU A 24 -21.81 10.38 -25.38
CA LEU A 24 -20.62 10.15 -24.55
C LEU A 24 -19.33 9.94 -25.35
N LEU A 25 -19.43 9.55 -26.62
CA LEU A 25 -18.27 9.25 -27.47
C LEU A 25 -17.79 10.43 -28.32
N LYS A 26 -18.63 11.46 -28.55
CA LYS A 26 -18.29 12.56 -29.46
C LYS A 26 -17.44 13.67 -28.83
N ASN A 27 -17.39 13.73 -27.50
CA ASN A 27 -16.56 14.69 -26.76
C ASN A 27 -15.29 14.05 -26.17
N ILE A 28 -14.98 12.81 -26.56
CA ILE A 28 -13.74 12.11 -26.20
C ILE A 28 -12.86 12.05 -27.44
N THR A 29 -12.32 13.20 -27.84
CA THR A 29 -11.27 13.29 -28.85
C THR A 29 -10.01 13.80 -28.17
N GLY A 30 -8.99 12.93 -28.07
CA GLY A 30 -7.70 13.25 -27.45
C GLY A 30 -7.31 12.42 -26.22
N LEU A 31 -7.91 11.25 -25.97
CA LEU A 31 -7.33 10.32 -24.98
C LEU A 31 -6.03 9.73 -25.53
N PRO A 32 -4.86 9.99 -24.91
CA PRO A 32 -3.79 9.01 -24.97
C PRO A 32 -4.30 7.77 -24.24
N SER A 33 -4.72 6.76 -25.01
CA SER A 33 -4.87 5.34 -24.63
C SER A 33 -4.73 5.05 -23.14
N LEU A 34 -5.79 5.22 -22.34
CA LEU A 34 -5.88 4.78 -20.93
C LEU A 34 -4.52 4.71 -20.19
N ARG A 35 -3.73 5.78 -20.25
CA ARG A 35 -2.60 5.95 -19.35
C ARG A 35 -3.16 6.56 -18.09
N ILE A 36 -3.91 5.77 -17.31
CA ILE A 36 -3.82 5.97 -15.87
C ILE A 36 -2.41 5.49 -15.51
N SER A 37 -1.40 6.33 -15.79
CA SER A 37 -0.12 6.19 -15.10
C SER A 37 -0.46 6.54 -13.65
N GLN A 38 -0.93 5.57 -12.89
CA GLN A 38 -1.09 5.75 -11.45
C GLN A 38 0.28 6.15 -10.95
N VAL A 39 0.41 7.41 -10.52
CA VAL A 39 1.56 7.85 -9.74
C VAL A 39 1.66 6.84 -8.61
N THR A 40 2.73 6.06 -8.64
CA THR A 40 2.93 4.98 -7.69
C THR A 40 3.21 5.63 -6.34
N ASN A 41 2.25 5.55 -5.42
CA ASN A 41 2.48 6.03 -4.07
C ASN A 41 3.31 5.02 -3.30
N PHE A 42 4.11 5.53 -2.38
CA PHE A 42 4.89 4.72 -1.47
C PHE A 42 4.31 4.81 -0.06
N TRP A 43 4.25 3.66 0.60
CA TRP A 43 3.70 3.54 1.94
C TRP A 43 4.68 2.78 2.84
N LEU A 44 4.93 3.30 4.04
CA LEU A 44 5.51 2.52 5.13
C LEU A 44 4.40 1.82 5.90
N LYS A 45 4.60 0.55 6.21
CA LYS A 45 3.65 -0.25 7.00
C LYS A 45 4.35 -0.99 8.14
N PRO A 46 4.00 -0.72 9.41
CA PRO A 46 4.42 -1.56 10.52
C PRO A 46 3.73 -2.93 10.44
N ILE A 47 4.50 -3.99 10.64
CA ILE A 47 4.01 -5.36 10.87
C ILE A 47 4.36 -5.76 12.30
N GLY A 48 3.38 -6.31 13.01
CA GLY A 48 3.46 -6.59 14.45
C GLY A 48 2.80 -5.50 15.30
N HIS A 49 2.92 -5.63 16.61
CA HIS A 49 2.42 -4.65 17.58
C HIS A 49 3.25 -4.64 18.86
N ALA A 50 3.02 -3.67 19.75
CA ALA A 50 3.80 -3.46 20.99
C ALA A 50 3.85 -4.65 21.98
N ARG A 51 3.04 -5.70 21.78
CA ARG A 51 3.03 -6.92 22.61
C ARG A 51 3.24 -8.19 21.77
N GLY A 52 3.58 -8.02 20.49
CA GLY A 52 3.65 -9.06 19.49
C GLY A 52 4.57 -8.57 18.39
N HIS A 53 5.85 -8.47 18.74
CA HIS A 53 6.92 -8.11 17.81
C HIS A 53 7.08 -9.21 16.76
N VAL A 54 7.65 -8.84 15.62
CA VAL A 54 7.97 -9.81 14.57
C VAL A 54 9.21 -10.60 15.01
N SER A 55 9.09 -11.93 15.09
CA SER A 55 10.23 -12.80 15.40
C SER A 55 11.29 -12.73 14.29
N PRO A 56 12.59 -12.71 14.63
CA PRO A 56 13.70 -12.88 13.69
C PRO A 56 13.56 -14.06 12.73
N ASP A 57 12.99 -15.18 13.21
CA ASP A 57 12.86 -16.42 12.44
C ASP A 57 11.67 -16.42 11.47
N ARG A 58 10.79 -15.41 11.56
CA ARG A 58 9.64 -15.29 10.65
C ARG A 58 10.11 -14.85 9.27
N LYS A 59 9.79 -15.66 8.26
CA LYS A 59 10.09 -15.37 6.85
C LYS A 59 8.96 -14.60 6.19
N PHE A 60 9.32 -13.74 5.25
CA PHE A 60 8.42 -12.93 4.42
C PHE A 60 8.75 -13.12 2.93
N ASN A 61 8.80 -14.39 2.51
CA ASN A 61 9.25 -14.82 1.17
C ASN A 61 8.12 -15.33 0.27
N GLU A 62 6.87 -15.31 0.75
CA GLU A 62 5.71 -15.69 -0.08
C GLU A 62 5.53 -14.71 -1.25
N GLU A 63 5.13 -15.22 -2.43
CA GLU A 63 4.92 -14.40 -3.64
C GLU A 63 3.80 -13.37 -3.42
N ARG A 64 2.79 -13.74 -2.62
CA ARG A 64 1.61 -12.92 -2.34
C ARG A 64 1.29 -12.99 -0.86
N ASP A 65 0.95 -11.85 -0.29
CA ASP A 65 0.59 -11.75 1.12
C ASP A 65 -0.62 -10.82 1.30
N ARG A 66 -1.41 -11.08 2.35
CA ARG A 66 -2.50 -10.21 2.78
C ARG A 66 -1.95 -9.25 3.83
N LEU A 67 -1.88 -7.98 3.45
CA LEU A 67 -1.41 -6.93 4.35
C LEU A 67 -2.60 -6.30 5.07
N HIS A 68 -2.72 -6.64 6.35
CA HIS A 68 -3.86 -6.27 7.20
C HIS A 68 -3.71 -4.89 7.86
N PHE A 69 -4.78 -4.12 7.97
CA PHE A 69 -4.87 -2.73 8.44
C PHE A 69 -5.87 -2.59 9.59
N ALA A 70 -5.59 -1.68 10.50
CA ALA A 70 -6.35 -1.51 11.73
C ALA A 70 -7.53 -0.56 11.53
N LYS A 71 -8.63 -0.82 12.26
CA LYS A 71 -9.75 0.09 12.56
C LYS A 71 -10.55 0.63 11.37
N ARG A 72 -9.90 1.28 10.39
CA ARG A 72 -10.55 2.01 9.28
C ARG A 72 -10.07 1.47 7.94
N ARG A 73 -10.98 1.45 6.97
CA ARG A 73 -10.66 1.11 5.57
C ARG A 73 -9.50 1.97 5.05
N PRO A 74 -8.45 1.37 4.47
CA PRO A 74 -7.35 2.10 3.84
C PRO A 74 -7.74 2.73 2.49
N LYS A 75 -8.60 3.75 2.51
CA LYS A 75 -9.20 4.37 1.31
C LYS A 75 -8.18 4.90 0.28
N ASN A 76 -6.98 5.25 0.73
CA ASN A 76 -5.98 5.91 -0.11
C ASN A 76 -4.97 4.94 -0.73
N ILE A 77 -5.07 3.64 -0.45
CA ILE A 77 -4.21 2.64 -1.10
C ILE A 77 -4.86 2.24 -2.42
N ALA A 78 -4.13 2.43 -3.50
CA ALA A 78 -4.52 2.03 -4.85
C ALA A 78 -3.79 0.74 -5.29
N VAL A 79 -4.35 0.07 -6.30
CA VAL A 79 -3.59 -0.94 -7.06
C VAL A 79 -2.33 -0.28 -7.63
N GLY A 80 -1.23 -1.01 -7.71
CA GLY A 80 0.04 -0.49 -8.24
C GLY A 80 0.90 0.28 -7.24
N ASP A 81 0.34 0.78 -6.12
CA ASP A 81 1.13 1.39 -5.04
C ASP A 81 2.19 0.42 -4.49
N ILE A 82 3.27 0.98 -3.93
CA ILE A 82 4.33 0.22 -3.26
C ILE A 82 4.18 0.38 -1.75
N LEU A 83 4.23 -0.75 -1.06
CA LEU A 83 4.16 -0.82 0.38
C LEU A 83 5.42 -1.49 0.91
N ILE A 84 6.20 -0.73 1.66
CA ILE A 84 7.43 -1.15 2.33
C ILE A 84 7.05 -1.52 3.77
N ALA A 85 7.13 -2.81 4.07
CA ALA A 85 6.82 -3.33 5.38
C ALA A 85 8.06 -3.30 6.27
N PHE A 86 7.88 -2.95 7.55
CA PHE A 86 8.93 -3.00 8.57
C PHE A 86 8.43 -3.65 9.85
N ALA A 87 9.33 -4.28 10.60
CA ALA A 87 9.01 -4.99 11.83
C ALA A 87 8.87 -4.03 13.02
N VAL A 88 7.72 -4.08 13.70
CA VAL A 88 7.55 -3.44 15.00
C VAL A 88 8.48 -4.11 16.01
N GLY A 89 9.18 -3.28 16.79
CA GLY A 89 10.19 -3.71 17.77
C GLY A 89 11.61 -3.43 17.28
N SER A 90 11.97 -3.93 16.08
CA SER A 90 13.31 -3.74 15.53
C SER A 90 13.45 -2.58 14.55
N GLY A 91 12.35 -2.11 13.95
CA GLY A 91 12.36 -1.06 12.93
C GLY A 91 12.91 -1.51 11.57
N LYS A 92 13.37 -2.75 11.43
CA LYS A 92 13.98 -3.27 10.21
C LYS A 92 12.95 -3.48 9.09
N VAL A 93 13.30 -3.12 7.87
CA VAL A 93 12.55 -3.45 6.66
C VAL A 93 12.51 -4.97 6.50
N ILE A 94 11.32 -5.52 6.30
CA ILE A 94 11.09 -6.97 6.19
C ILE A 94 10.84 -7.40 4.74
N SER A 95 10.06 -6.63 3.99
CA SER A 95 9.72 -6.93 2.60
C SER A 95 9.03 -5.75 1.93
N VAL A 96 9.00 -5.76 0.59
CA VAL A 96 8.38 -4.76 -0.26
C VAL A 96 7.30 -5.42 -1.10
N TYR A 97 6.12 -4.81 -1.14
CA TYR A 97 4.97 -5.34 -1.85
C TYR A 97 4.41 -4.32 -2.85
N LYS A 98 4.07 -4.79 -4.05
CA LYS A 98 3.27 -4.05 -5.02
C LYS A 98 1.79 -4.40 -4.83
N MET A 99 0.93 -3.41 -4.62
CA MET A 99 -0.48 -3.64 -4.34
C MET A 99 -1.20 -4.19 -5.56
N MET A 100 -1.91 -5.31 -5.40
CA MET A 100 -2.64 -6.00 -6.47
C MET A 100 -4.15 -5.77 -6.38
N THR A 101 -4.65 -5.39 -5.20
CA THR A 101 -6.09 -5.26 -4.96
C THR A 101 -6.41 -3.97 -4.20
N LEU A 102 -7.65 -3.51 -4.37
CA LEU A 102 -8.23 -2.52 -3.46
C LEU A 102 -8.46 -3.12 -2.05
N PRO A 103 -8.77 -2.29 -1.04
CA PRO A 103 -9.06 -2.77 0.30
C PRO A 103 -10.29 -3.67 0.39
N HIS A 104 -10.13 -4.83 1.02
CA HIS A 104 -11.17 -5.81 1.32
C HIS A 104 -11.45 -5.83 2.83
N TYR A 105 -12.68 -6.22 3.20
CA TYR A 105 -13.09 -6.39 4.60
C TYR A 105 -13.16 -7.88 4.94
N ALA A 106 -12.49 -8.28 6.01
CA ALA A 106 -12.46 -9.61 6.59
C ALA A 106 -12.83 -9.51 8.08
N PRO A 107 -14.12 -9.61 8.45
CA PRO A 107 -14.58 -9.39 9.82
C PRO A 107 -14.06 -10.40 10.84
N ALA A 108 -13.66 -11.60 10.41
CA ALA A 108 -13.06 -12.62 11.28
C ALA A 108 -11.72 -12.19 11.89
N GLU A 109 -11.05 -11.20 11.29
CA GLU A 109 -9.78 -10.64 11.75
C GLU A 109 -10.05 -9.41 12.64
N GLU A 110 -10.60 -9.62 13.84
CA GLU A 110 -11.18 -8.58 14.71
C GLU A 110 -10.29 -7.34 14.87
N ARG A 111 -8.97 -7.54 15.02
CA ARG A 111 -8.01 -6.44 15.24
C ARG A 111 -7.65 -5.68 13.97
N TRP A 112 -7.57 -6.39 12.84
CA TRP A 112 -7.15 -5.84 11.55
C TRP A 112 -8.07 -6.30 10.42
N PRO A 113 -9.32 -5.85 10.43
CA PRO A 113 -10.36 -6.43 9.58
C PRO A 113 -10.29 -5.94 8.15
N TRP A 114 -9.35 -5.05 7.80
CA TRP A 114 -9.16 -4.58 6.44
C TRP A 114 -7.87 -5.14 5.87
N TYR A 115 -7.84 -5.58 4.62
CA TYR A 115 -6.58 -6.02 4.00
C TYR A 115 -6.49 -5.63 2.53
N VAL A 116 -5.27 -5.61 2.01
CA VAL A 116 -4.97 -5.60 0.58
C VAL A 116 -4.06 -6.78 0.27
N THR A 117 -4.18 -7.35 -0.92
CA THR A 117 -3.22 -8.36 -1.39
C THR A 117 -2.08 -7.65 -2.11
N GLY A 118 -0.85 -7.93 -1.70
CA GLY A 118 0.36 -7.43 -2.33
C GLY A 118 1.15 -8.55 -2.99
N LYS A 119 1.77 -8.27 -4.15
CA LYS A 119 2.83 -9.11 -4.73
C LYS A 119 4.16 -8.74 -4.09
N ASN A 120 4.83 -9.70 -3.47
CA ASN A 120 6.14 -9.52 -2.87
C ASN A 120 7.19 -9.34 -3.96
N MET A 121 7.91 -8.21 -3.90
CA MET A 121 8.94 -7.82 -4.85
C MET A 121 10.34 -8.22 -4.38
N THR A 122 10.47 -8.70 -3.15
CA THR A 122 11.74 -8.91 -2.44
C THR A 122 11.76 -10.23 -1.70
N GLN A 123 11.28 -11.31 -2.33
CA GLN A 123 11.12 -12.62 -1.69
C GLN A 123 12.43 -13.18 -1.11
N ALA A 124 13.54 -13.02 -1.85
CA ALA A 124 14.86 -13.43 -1.40
C ALA A 124 15.30 -12.65 -0.15
N TYR A 125 15.21 -11.31 -0.18
CA TYR A 125 15.49 -10.48 0.99
C TYR A 125 14.58 -10.81 2.18
N GLY A 126 13.28 -10.99 1.94
CA GLY A 126 12.30 -11.29 2.98
C GLY A 126 12.49 -12.65 3.64
N HIS A 127 13.28 -13.56 3.04
CA HIS A 127 13.71 -14.80 3.70
C HIS A 127 14.70 -14.51 4.84
N ASP A 128 15.68 -13.63 4.60
CA ASP A 128 16.81 -13.35 5.51
C ASP A 128 16.86 -11.89 5.99
N TRP A 129 15.70 -11.23 6.08
CA TRP A 129 15.60 -9.81 6.39
C TRP A 129 16.25 -9.45 7.74
N TRP A 130 16.19 -10.36 8.72
CA TRP A 130 16.74 -10.12 10.06
C TRP A 130 18.26 -9.95 10.07
N ALA A 131 18.96 -10.66 9.17
CA ALA A 131 20.41 -10.57 9.03
C ALA A 131 20.86 -9.21 8.48
N ASN A 132 19.93 -8.42 7.95
CA ASN A 132 20.20 -7.13 7.35
C ASN A 132 19.96 -5.97 8.33
N ASP A 133 20.84 -4.98 8.32
CA ASP A 133 20.71 -3.77 9.14
C ASP A 133 20.05 -2.61 8.38
N LEU A 134 18.84 -2.85 7.89
CA LEU A 134 18.01 -1.85 7.21
C LEU A 134 16.88 -1.37 8.11
N ASP A 135 17.22 -0.59 9.13
CA ASP A 135 16.28 0.07 10.03
C ASP A 135 15.67 1.35 9.40
N ILE A 136 14.35 1.51 9.45
CA ILE A 136 13.66 2.63 8.80
C ILE A 136 14.02 4.01 9.36
N TYR A 137 14.37 4.11 10.65
CA TYR A 137 14.75 5.38 11.28
C TYR A 137 16.18 5.75 10.89
N ARG A 138 17.10 4.77 10.87
CA ARG A 138 18.45 4.98 10.33
C ARG A 138 18.44 5.35 8.86
N LEU A 139 17.55 4.74 8.07
CA LEU A 139 17.35 5.07 6.66
C LEU A 139 16.80 6.48 6.48
N GLN A 140 15.85 6.91 7.32
CA GLN A 140 15.38 8.30 7.35
C GLN A 140 16.55 9.26 7.62
N ASP A 141 17.30 9.04 8.69
CA ASP A 141 18.44 9.91 9.06
C ASP A 141 19.48 9.99 7.93
N ALA A 142 19.80 8.85 7.30
CA ALA A 142 20.75 8.79 6.20
C ALA A 142 20.24 9.55 4.96
N PHE A 143 18.95 9.43 4.65
CA PHE A 143 18.33 10.13 3.54
C PHE A 143 18.30 11.64 3.76
N GLU A 144 17.84 12.10 4.92
CA GLU A 144 17.71 13.51 5.25
C GLU A 144 19.08 14.22 5.28
N LYS A 145 20.14 13.54 5.77
CA LYS A 145 21.52 14.07 5.72
C LYS A 145 22.05 14.27 4.30
N LYS A 146 21.65 13.41 3.36
CA LYS A 146 22.11 13.45 1.97
C LYS A 146 21.23 14.34 1.07
N HIS A 147 19.98 14.55 1.45
CA HIS A 147 18.97 15.23 0.64
C HIS A 147 18.26 16.34 1.43
N LEU A 148 19.01 17.36 1.84
CA LEU A 148 18.56 18.44 2.74
C LEU A 148 17.27 19.16 2.30
N GLU A 149 16.98 19.20 0.99
CA GLU A 149 15.80 19.89 0.44
C GLU A 149 14.65 18.93 0.08
N THR A 150 14.83 17.62 0.23
CA THR A 150 13.83 16.63 -0.16
C THR A 150 13.09 16.08 1.05
N ASN A 151 11.78 16.30 1.10
CA ASN A 151 10.95 15.75 2.16
C ASN A 151 10.80 14.22 2.02
N ILE A 152 10.81 13.51 3.15
CA ILE A 152 10.51 12.07 3.22
C ILE A 152 9.02 11.75 3.11
N LYS A 153 8.15 12.75 3.27
CA LYS A 153 6.69 12.61 3.26
C LYS A 153 6.01 13.78 2.54
N PRO A 154 4.81 13.57 1.96
CA PRO A 154 4.00 14.66 1.45
C PRO A 154 3.62 15.67 2.55
N ARG A 155 3.33 16.92 2.17
CA ARG A 155 2.86 17.97 3.09
C ARG A 155 1.55 17.54 3.77
N GLY A 156 1.42 17.78 5.07
CA GLY A 156 0.22 17.43 5.85
C GLY A 156 0.10 15.95 6.25
N VAL A 157 1.03 15.09 5.85
CA VAL A 157 1.10 13.69 6.32
C VAL A 157 1.79 13.63 7.69
N GLN A 158 1.38 12.69 8.55
CA GLN A 158 1.99 12.45 9.87
C GLN A 158 3.47 12.05 9.73
N SER A 159 4.28 12.34 10.76
CA SER A 159 5.67 11.88 10.84
C SER A 159 5.73 10.40 11.27
N PHE A 160 6.94 9.83 11.28
CA PHE A 160 7.20 8.48 11.80
C PHE A 160 6.69 8.28 13.24
N ASP A 161 6.62 9.34 14.05
CA ASP A 161 6.06 9.28 15.40
C ASP A 161 4.59 8.83 15.41
N GLY A 162 3.85 8.98 14.31
CA GLY A 162 2.50 8.44 14.17
C GLY A 162 2.43 6.95 14.47
N PHE A 163 3.49 6.17 14.17
CA PHE A 163 3.53 4.74 14.49
C PHE A 163 3.52 4.47 16.00
N LYS A 164 4.13 5.34 16.82
CA LYS A 164 4.08 5.24 18.30
C LYS A 164 2.64 5.37 18.82
N TRP A 165 1.80 6.10 18.09
CA TRP A 165 0.40 6.34 18.42
C TRP A 165 -0.56 5.37 17.68
N GLY A 166 -0.04 4.29 17.10
CA GLY A 166 -0.83 3.23 16.48
C GLY A 166 -1.29 3.53 15.06
N LEU A 167 -0.61 4.42 14.33
CA LEU A 167 -0.77 4.54 12.89
C LEU A 167 -0.39 3.21 12.21
N ASP A 168 -1.21 2.74 11.29
CA ASP A 168 -1.06 1.41 10.64
C ASP A 168 -0.42 1.47 9.24
N ARG A 169 -0.19 2.70 8.74
CA ARG A 169 0.58 3.04 7.54
C ARG A 169 0.88 4.54 7.46
N MET A 170 1.94 4.91 6.78
CA MET A 170 2.28 6.31 6.48
C MET A 170 2.65 6.44 5.01
N GLN A 171 2.14 7.46 4.32
CA GLN A 171 2.59 7.77 2.96
C GLN A 171 3.96 8.44 3.01
N ILE A 172 4.86 8.01 2.13
CA ILE A 172 6.18 8.61 1.95
C ILE A 172 6.34 9.13 0.52
N THR A 173 7.32 9.99 0.30
CA THR A 173 7.61 10.50 -1.05
C THR A 173 8.24 9.40 -1.92
N PRO A 174 8.06 9.47 -3.26
CA PRO A 174 8.74 8.56 -4.17
C PRO A 174 10.27 8.56 -4.02
N ASN A 175 10.89 9.73 -3.76
CA ASN A 175 12.34 9.82 -3.58
C ASN A 175 12.82 8.97 -2.40
N PHE A 176 12.15 9.08 -1.25
CA PHE A 176 12.52 8.29 -0.08
C PHE A 176 12.15 6.81 -0.25
N GLY A 177 11.00 6.53 -0.88
CA GLY A 177 10.61 5.15 -1.20
C GLY A 177 11.63 4.44 -2.09
N ASN A 178 12.06 5.10 -3.18
CA ASN A 178 13.07 4.57 -4.09
C ASN A 178 14.43 4.37 -3.40
N PHE A 179 14.84 5.30 -2.55
CA PHE A 179 16.05 5.15 -1.74
C PHE A 179 16.01 3.86 -0.89
N ILE A 180 14.89 3.56 -0.23
CA ILE A 180 14.76 2.31 0.54
C ILE A 180 14.83 1.09 -0.37
N LEU A 181 14.18 1.12 -1.55
CA LEU A 181 14.24 0.01 -2.51
C LEU A 181 15.66 -0.26 -2.98
N GLU A 182 16.44 0.78 -3.29
CA GLU A 182 17.85 0.65 -3.66
C GLU A 182 18.67 -0.02 -2.54
N MET A 183 18.44 0.38 -1.29
CA MET A 183 19.12 -0.22 -0.14
C MET A 183 18.75 -1.70 0.04
N VAL A 184 17.49 -2.08 -0.18
CA VAL A 184 17.03 -3.48 -0.14
C VAL A 184 17.63 -4.30 -1.29
N ASP A 185 17.65 -3.76 -2.50
CA ASP A 185 18.22 -4.42 -3.68
C ASP A 185 19.73 -4.70 -3.51
N GLN A 186 20.48 -3.74 -2.94
CA GLN A 186 21.90 -3.92 -2.62
C GLN A 186 22.17 -5.04 -1.60
N LYS A 187 21.22 -5.32 -0.71
CA LYS A 187 21.32 -6.43 0.25
C LYS A 187 20.88 -7.76 -0.33
N SER A 188 20.00 -7.74 -1.33
CA SER A 188 19.46 -8.94 -2.00
C SER A 188 20.45 -9.60 -2.95
N LYS A 189 21.48 -8.87 -3.40
CA LYS A 189 22.50 -9.32 -4.36
C LYS A 189 23.75 -9.92 -3.71
N LYS A 190 23.77 -10.03 -2.38
CA LYS A 190 24.85 -10.68 -1.62
C LYS A 190 24.50 -12.11 -1.32
#